data_AF-A0A2A6C4Q5-F1
#
_entry.id   AF-A0A2A6C4Q5-F1
#
_cell.length_a   1.000
_cell.length_b   1.000
_cell.length_c   1.000
_cell.angle_alpha   90.00
_cell.angle_beta   90.00
_cell.angle_gamma   90.00
#
_symmetry.space_group_name_H-M   'P 1'
#
loop_
_entity.id
_entity.type
_entity.pdbx_description
1 polymer ?
#
loop_
_entity_poly.entity_id
_entity_poly.type
_entity_poly.pdbx_seq_one_letter_code
_entity_poly.pdbx_strand_id
1 'polypeptide(L)'
;ELPQSDVDPSTLIKDKKEFIKAIQQDVYASKIASYAQGFLLLAEASKQFGWYLNYGAITLLWRGGSRFLGAIKKAFDSNLNLANLLLDNFFKDDIAKAHNFRGYVSDYDDN
;
A
#
# COMPACT_ATOMS: atom_id res chain seq x y z
N GLU A 1 -23.38 6.48 -26.29
CA GLU A 1 -23.25 7.08 -24.95
C GLU A 1 -22.94 5.94 -23.98
N LEU A 2 -22.07 6.15 -23.00
CA LEU A 2 -21.78 5.11 -22.00
C LEU A 2 -23.04 4.89 -21.13
N PRO A 3 -23.39 3.65 -20.78
CA PRO A 3 -24.53 3.38 -19.90
C PRO A 3 -24.33 4.15 -18.59
N GLN A 4 -25.30 5.01 -18.27
CA GLN A 4 -25.35 5.68 -16.98
C GLN A 4 -25.82 4.64 -15.95
N SER A 5 -25.14 4.57 -14.81
CA SER A 5 -25.51 3.69 -13.71
C SER A 5 -26.89 4.04 -13.17
N ASP A 6 -27.83 3.10 -13.20
CA ASP A 6 -29.17 3.23 -12.62
C ASP A 6 -29.18 3.21 -11.07
N VAL A 7 -28.00 3.00 -10.46
CA VAL A 7 -27.84 2.91 -9.01
C VAL A 7 -27.71 4.31 -8.41
N ASP A 8 -28.64 4.68 -7.52
CA ASP A 8 -28.57 5.92 -6.75
C ASP A 8 -27.38 5.85 -5.76
N PRO A 9 -26.35 6.71 -5.89
CA PRO A 9 -25.17 6.70 -5.01
C PRO A 9 -25.50 6.83 -3.53
N SER A 10 -26.65 7.43 -3.19
CA SER A 10 -27.11 7.60 -1.81
C SER A 10 -27.57 6.29 -1.16
N THR A 11 -27.90 5.26 -1.96
CA THR A 11 -28.26 3.91 -1.45
C THR A 11 -27.04 3.03 -1.19
N LEU A 12 -25.92 3.30 -1.88
CA LEU A 12 -24.64 2.59 -1.71
C LEU A 12 -23.88 3.08 -0.47
N ILE A 13 -23.97 4.37 -0.15
CA ILE A 13 -23.20 5.01 0.91
C ILE A 13 -24.13 5.35 2.08
N LYS A 14 -24.31 4.37 2.99
CA LYS A 14 -25.16 4.53 4.19
C LYS A 14 -24.58 5.55 5.19
N ASP A 15 -23.25 5.55 5.36
CA ASP A 15 -22.52 6.56 6.14
C ASP A 15 -21.32 7.08 5.34
N LYS A 16 -21.41 8.36 4.93
CA LYS A 16 -20.37 9.04 4.16
C LYS A 16 -19.04 9.14 4.92
N LYS A 17 -19.06 9.31 6.25
CA LYS A 17 -17.83 9.45 7.06
C LYS A 17 -17.11 8.11 7.16
N GLU A 18 -17.83 7.02 7.40
CA GLU A 18 -17.23 5.69 7.41
C GLU A 18 -16.69 5.31 6.03
N PHE A 19 -17.43 5.63 4.96
CA PHE A 19 -16.99 5.36 3.60
C PHE A 19 -15.70 6.10 3.23
N ILE A 20 -15.60 7.39 3.55
CA ILE A 20 -14.38 8.18 3.33
C ILE A 20 -13.20 7.59 4.12
N LYS A 21 -13.44 7.18 5.37
CA LYS A 21 -12.41 6.57 6.20
C LYS A 21 -11.93 5.24 5.63
N ALA A 22 -12.84 4.40 5.12
CA ALA A 22 -12.51 3.14 4.48
C ALA A 22 -11.65 3.36 3.22
N ILE A 23 -12.07 4.26 2.31
CA ILE A 23 -11.28 4.61 1.12
C ILE A 23 -9.89 5.12 1.50
N GLN A 24 -9.80 5.96 2.54
CA GLN A 24 -8.51 6.48 3.00
C GLN A 24 -7.56 5.35 3.46
N GLN A 25 -8.10 4.36 4.17
CA GLN A 25 -7.34 3.18 4.61
C GLN A 25 -6.91 2.30 3.42
N ASP A 26 -7.82 2.07 2.48
CA ASP A 26 -7.58 1.24 1.30
C ASP A 26 -6.55 1.84 0.33
N VAL A 27 -6.63 3.16 0.09
CA VAL A 27 -5.63 3.88 -0.70
C VAL A 27 -4.27 3.86 -0.02
N TYR A 28 -4.23 3.96 1.31
CA TYR A 28 -3.00 3.89 2.07
C TYR A 28 -2.37 2.49 2.03
N ALA A 29 -3.17 1.43 2.16
CA ALA A 29 -2.73 0.04 2.00
C ALA A 29 -2.22 -0.22 0.57
N SER A 30 -2.93 0.26 -0.45
CA SER A 30 -2.53 0.16 -1.86
C SER A 30 -1.17 0.83 -2.09
N LYS A 31 -0.94 2.00 -1.48
CA LYS A 31 0.36 2.68 -1.51
C LYS A 31 1.46 1.81 -0.89
N ILE A 32 1.23 1.21 0.28
CA ILE A 32 2.21 0.31 0.90
C ILE A 32 2.56 -0.85 -0.04
N ALA A 33 1.55 -1.49 -0.63
CA ALA A 33 1.74 -2.60 -1.56
C ALA A 33 2.57 -2.19 -2.80
N SER A 34 2.28 -1.05 -3.43
CA SER A 34 3.07 -0.57 -4.58
C SER A 34 4.54 -0.33 -4.23
N TYR A 35 4.83 0.23 -3.05
CA TYR A 35 6.21 0.42 -2.61
C TYR A 35 6.90 -0.91 -2.30
N ALA A 36 6.21 -1.83 -1.62
CA ALA A 36 6.74 -3.17 -1.32
C ALA A 36 7.18 -3.90 -2.60
N GLN A 37 6.34 -3.85 -3.65
CA GLN A 37 6.64 -4.42 -4.96
C GLN A 37 7.84 -3.73 -5.63
N GLY A 38 7.91 -2.40 -5.55
CA GLY A 38 9.06 -1.65 -6.08
C GLY A 38 10.38 -2.04 -5.41
N PHE A 39 10.40 -2.19 -4.08
CA PHE A 39 11.60 -2.63 -3.35
C PHE A 39 12.00 -4.07 -3.67
N LEU A 40 11.03 -4.97 -3.86
CA LEU A 40 11.28 -6.33 -4.33
C LEU A 40 11.97 -6.35 -5.70
N LEU A 41 11.49 -5.53 -6.64
CA LEU A 41 12.09 -5.42 -7.96
C LEU A 41 13.54 -4.90 -7.89
N LEU A 42 13.78 -3.87 -7.07
CA LEU A 42 15.13 -3.35 -6.83
C LEU A 42 16.04 -4.43 -6.21
N ALA A 43 15.51 -5.22 -5.28
CA ALA A 43 16.25 -6.30 -4.65
C ALA A 43 16.65 -7.39 -5.65
N GLU A 44 15.76 -7.74 -6.57
CA GLU A 44 16.05 -8.74 -7.59
C GLU A 44 17.03 -8.21 -8.64
N ALA A 45 16.90 -6.95 -9.07
CA ALA A 45 17.88 -6.30 -9.94
C ALA A 45 19.27 -6.24 -9.28
N SER A 46 19.34 -5.92 -7.97
CA SER A 46 20.60 -5.91 -7.22
C SER A 46 21.33 -7.25 -7.31
N LYS A 47 20.60 -8.37 -7.18
CA LYS A 47 21.16 -9.72 -7.32
C LYS A 47 21.56 -10.03 -8.75
N GLN A 48 20.68 -9.73 -9.72
CA GLN A 48 20.89 -10.06 -11.12
C GLN A 48 22.11 -9.35 -11.72
N PHE A 49 22.33 -8.10 -11.34
CA PHE A 49 23.43 -7.28 -11.86
C PHE A 49 24.64 -7.19 -10.91
N GLY A 50 24.60 -7.87 -9.76
CA GLY A 50 25.67 -7.84 -8.76
C GLY A 50 25.88 -6.46 -8.13
N TRP A 51 24.85 -5.62 -8.10
CA TRP A 51 24.92 -4.31 -7.46
C TRP A 51 24.81 -4.44 -5.94
N TYR A 52 25.51 -3.56 -5.23
CA TYR A 52 25.36 -3.40 -3.80
C TYR A 52 24.45 -2.20 -3.51
N LEU A 53 23.13 -2.41 -3.61
CA LEU A 53 22.16 -1.34 -3.40
C LEU A 53 21.91 -1.10 -1.91
N ASN A 54 22.05 0.16 -1.49
CA ASN A 54 21.67 0.60 -0.16
C ASN A 54 20.22 1.12 -0.18
N TYR A 55 19.26 0.23 0.11
CA TYR A 55 17.83 0.57 0.11
C TYR A 55 17.49 1.71 1.07
N GLY A 56 18.18 1.81 2.20
CA GLY A 56 17.99 2.89 3.16
C GLY A 56 18.38 4.26 2.60
N ALA A 57 19.48 4.33 1.83
CA ALA A 57 19.93 5.55 1.16
C ALA A 57 19.03 5.94 -0.02
N ILE A 58 18.57 4.96 -0.83
CA ILE A 58 17.60 5.19 -1.90
C ILE A 58 16.29 5.77 -1.33
N THR A 59 15.81 5.20 -0.22
CA THR A 59 14.61 5.68 0.47
C THR A 59 14.79 7.10 1.03
N LEU A 60 16.00 7.43 1.50
CA LEU A 60 16.33 8.77 1.98
C LEU A 60 16.31 9.81 0.85
N LEU A 61 16.88 9.47 -0.31
CA LEU A 61 16.88 10.31 -1.52
C LEU A 61 15.46 10.61 -1.99
N TRP A 62 14.59 9.61 -2.00
CA TRP A 62 13.19 9.77 -2.40
C TRP A 62 12.34 10.48 -1.35
N ARG A 63 12.88 10.67 -0.13
CA ARG A 63 12.05 11.08 1.01
C ARG A 63 11.39 12.41 0.76
N GLY A 64 12.04 13.41 0.17
CA GLY A 64 11.45 14.74 -0.09
C GLY A 64 10.72 15.38 1.12
N GLY A 65 10.95 14.90 2.35
CA GLY A 65 10.18 15.25 3.57
C GLY A 65 9.03 14.31 3.99
N SER A 66 8.69 13.28 3.21
CA SER A 66 7.61 12.32 3.46
C SER A 66 7.88 11.43 4.68
N ARG A 67 6.99 11.50 5.68
CA ARG A 67 7.00 10.62 6.88
C ARG A 67 6.87 9.14 6.53
N PHE A 68 6.16 8.82 5.44
CA PHE A 68 5.92 7.45 4.98
C PHE A 68 7.22 6.74 4.56
N LEU A 69 8.04 7.41 3.75
CA LEU A 69 9.34 6.86 3.33
C LEU A 69 10.31 6.74 4.51
N GLY A 70 10.17 7.58 5.54
CA GLY A 70 10.87 7.40 6.82
C GLY A 70 10.53 6.07 7.51
N ALA A 71 9.27 5.65 7.49
CA ALA A 71 8.83 4.37 8.05
C ALA A 71 9.38 3.18 7.25
N ILE A 72 9.37 3.27 5.90
CA ILE A 72 9.96 2.25 5.03
C ILE A 72 11.46 2.09 5.29
N LYS A 73 12.20 3.20 5.40
CA LYS A 73 13.62 3.17 5.74
C LYS A 73 13.84 2.43 7.06
N LYS A 74 13.05 2.79 8.09
CA LYS A 74 13.16 2.17 9.41
C LYS A 74 12.90 0.66 9.37
N ALA A 75 11.94 0.19 8.56
CA ALA A 75 11.68 -1.23 8.39
C ALA A 75 12.89 -1.97 7.79
N PHE A 76 13.51 -1.44 6.73
CA PHE A 76 14.71 -2.03 6.12
C PHE A 76 15.97 -1.90 7.00
N ASP A 77 16.12 -0.80 7.74
CA ASP A 77 17.20 -0.63 8.71
C ASP A 77 17.08 -1.65 9.85
N SER A 78 15.86 -1.97 10.28
CA SER A 78 15.59 -2.90 11.39
C SER A 78 15.78 -4.36 10.98
N ASN A 79 15.59 -4.68 9.69
CA ASN A 79 15.82 -6.01 9.15
C ASN A 79 16.35 -5.93 7.70
N LEU A 80 17.67 -6.06 7.55
CA LEU A 80 18.34 -6.05 6.24
C LEU A 80 17.94 -7.24 5.34
N ASN A 81 17.40 -8.32 5.93
CA ASN A 81 16.90 -9.50 5.22
C ASN A 81 15.37 -9.50 5.11
N LEU A 82 14.71 -8.34 5.27
CA LEU A 82 13.26 -8.25 5.17
C LEU A 82 12.81 -8.63 3.75
N ALA A 83 12.22 -9.82 3.63
CA ALA A 83 11.76 -10.35 2.35
C ALA A 83 10.63 -9.50 1.74
N ASN A 84 9.82 -8.86 2.56
CA ASN A 84 8.73 -8.00 2.10
C ASN A 84 8.36 -6.96 3.16
N LEU A 85 8.16 -5.71 2.72
CA LEU A 85 7.72 -4.60 3.57
C LEU A 85 6.38 -4.88 4.28
N LEU A 86 5.51 -5.69 3.68
CA LEU A 86 4.23 -6.10 4.26
C LEU A 86 4.38 -6.96 5.52
N LEU A 87 5.58 -7.53 5.77
CA LEU A 87 5.85 -8.37 6.94
C LEU A 87 6.31 -7.58 8.17
N ASP A 88 6.63 -6.29 7.99
CA ASP A 88 7.05 -5.41 9.07
C ASP A 88 5.88 -5.08 10.01
N ASN A 89 6.16 -5.03 11.32
CA ASN A 89 5.14 -4.84 12.35
C ASN A 89 4.44 -3.48 12.24
N PHE A 90 5.10 -2.44 11.72
CA PHE A 90 4.49 -1.13 11.52
C PHE A 90 3.42 -1.19 10.41
N PHE A 91 3.70 -1.91 9.32
CA PHE A 91 2.80 -1.99 8.17
C PHE A 91 1.74 -3.07 8.30
N LYS A 92 1.99 -4.14 9.06
CA LYS A 92 1.02 -5.21 9.33
C LYS A 92 -0.28 -4.68 9.92
N ASP A 93 -0.19 -3.82 10.94
CA ASP A 93 -1.36 -3.25 11.60
C ASP A 93 -2.15 -2.32 10.66
N ASP A 94 -1.46 -1.61 9.77
CA ASP A 94 -2.08 -0.70 8.82
C ASP A 94 -2.78 -1.45 7.69
N ILE A 95 -2.22 -2.58 7.24
CA ILE A 95 -2.85 -3.48 6.26
C ILE A 95 -4.02 -4.22 6.89
N ALA A 96 -3.89 -4.69 8.13
CA ALA A 96 -4.98 -5.35 8.84
C ALA A 96 -6.20 -4.44 8.98
N LYS A 97 -6.01 -3.12 9.16
CA LYS A 97 -7.12 -2.16 9.22
C LYS A 97 -7.85 -1.97 7.88
N ALA A 98 -7.26 -2.36 6.74
CA ALA A 98 -7.89 -2.30 5.43
C ALA A 98 -8.84 -3.50 5.19
N HIS A 99 -9.68 -3.82 6.17
CA HIS A 99 -10.65 -4.92 6.10
C HIS A 99 -11.70 -4.72 4.99
N ASN A 100 -11.98 -3.48 4.59
CA ASN A 100 -13.04 -3.15 3.63
C ASN A 100 -12.62 -3.33 2.17
N PHE A 101 -11.33 -3.33 1.84
CA PHE A 101 -10.85 -3.62 0.49
C PHE A 101 -11.42 -4.95 -0.04
N ARG A 102 -11.56 -5.95 0.83
CA ARG A 102 -12.10 -7.26 0.45
C ARG A 102 -13.62 -7.29 0.33
N GLY A 103 -14.34 -6.49 1.12
CA GLY A 103 -15.80 -6.39 1.05
C GLY A 103 -16.27 -5.69 -0.22
N TYR A 104 -15.68 -4.54 -0.55
CA TYR A 104 -16.07 -3.76 -1.73
C TYR A 104 -15.74 -4.45 -3.06
N VAL A 105 -14.66 -5.24 -3.12
CA VAL A 105 -14.33 -6.03 -4.32
C VAL A 105 -15.31 -7.19 -4.49
N SER A 106 -15.74 -7.84 -3.41
CA SER A 106 -16.76 -8.90 -3.47
C SER A 106 -18.10 -8.37 -3.95
N ASP A 107 -18.53 -7.20 -3.45
CA ASP A 107 -19.78 -6.56 -3.89
C ASP A 107 -19.76 -6.15 -5.38
N TYR A 108 -18.57 -6.03 -5.98
CA TYR A 108 -18.37 -5.71 -7.40
C TYR A 108 -18.34 -6.95 -8.30
N ASP A 109 -17.88 -8.10 -7.79
CA ASP A 109 -17.87 -9.38 -8.51
C ASP A 109 -19.24 -10.09 -8.49
N ASP A 110 -20.12 -9.76 -7.53
CA ASP A 110 -21.48 -10.33 -7.40
C ASP A 110 -22.56 -9.57 -8.21
N ASN A 111 -22.18 -8.66 -9.13
CA ASN A 111 -23.07 -7.99 -10.10
C ASN A 111 -22.62 -8.22 -11.55
#